data_AF-A0AB39TTS7-F1
#
_entry.id   AF-A0AB39TTS7-F1
#
_cell.length_a   1.000
_cell.length_b   1.000
_cell.length_c   1.000
_cell.angle_alpha   90.00
_cell.angle_beta   90.00
_cell.angle_gamma   90.00
#
_symmetry.space_group_name_H-M   'P 1'
#
loop_
_entity.id
_entity.type
_entity.pdbx_description
1 polymer ?
#
loop_
_entity_poly.entity_id
_entity_poly.type
_entity_poly.pdbx_seq_one_letter_code
_entity_poly.pdbx_strand_id
1 'polypeptide(L)' 'MALSDTSTQPAPAPEASPLPDACPLRHLGCRARLTDPTWRLAYSRTTAEGEAEYCRCSCGSLVVLRNGDLCGFIDSECGS' A
#
# COMPACT_ATOMS: atom_id res chain seq x y z
N MET A 1 -17.61 55.32 -10.81
CA MET A 1 -16.85 54.54 -9.81
C MET A 1 -17.24 53.09 -9.97
N ALA A 2 -16.35 52.25 -10.49
CA ALA A 2 -16.49 50.80 -10.47
C ALA A 2 -15.07 50.24 -10.27
N LEU A 3 -14.80 49.72 -9.08
CA LEU A 3 -13.53 49.11 -8.72
C LEU A 3 -13.50 47.72 -9.36
N SER A 4 -12.51 47.47 -10.21
CA SER A 4 -12.27 46.15 -10.81
C SER A 4 -11.63 45.27 -9.73
N ASP A 5 -12.35 44.21 -9.36
CA ASP A 5 -11.90 43.18 -8.45
C ASP A 5 -10.81 42.33 -9.13
N THR A 6 -9.54 42.65 -8.88
CA THR A 6 -8.43 41.75 -9.21
C THR A 6 -8.46 40.61 -8.20
N SER A 7 -9.14 39.53 -8.60
CA SER A 7 -9.09 38.24 -7.92
C SER A 7 -7.68 37.67 -8.06
N THR A 8 -6.79 38.03 -7.14
CA THR A 8 -5.44 37.47 -7.02
C THR A 8 -5.56 36.02 -6.55
N GLN A 9 -5.58 35.10 -7.50
CA GLN A 9 -5.59 33.67 -7.19
C GLN A 9 -4.25 33.32 -6.52
N PRO A 10 -4.22 32.76 -5.30
CA PRO A 10 -2.97 32.30 -4.70
C PRO A 10 -2.40 31.16 -5.56
N ALA A 11 -1.12 31.22 -5.87
CA ALA A 11 -0.42 30.14 -6.56
C ALA A 11 -0.62 28.81 -5.80
N PRO A 12 -0.91 27.69 -6.47
CA PRO A 12 -0.97 26.40 -5.80
C PRO A 12 0.39 26.15 -5.14
N ALA A 13 0.35 25.85 -3.84
CA ALA A 13 1.53 25.51 -3.05
C ALA A 13 2.35 24.43 -3.77
N PRO A 14 3.69 24.45 -3.67
CA PRO A 14 4.54 23.46 -4.31
C PRO A 14 4.06 22.08 -3.86
N GLU A 15 3.58 21.29 -4.83
CA GLU A 15 3.21 19.91 -4.65
C GLU A 15 4.37 19.23 -3.91
N ALA A 16 4.10 18.82 -2.66
CA ALA A 16 5.00 17.96 -1.94
C ALA A 16 5.27 16.77 -2.86
N SER A 17 6.52 16.65 -3.34
CA SER A 17 6.95 15.56 -4.21
C SER A 17 6.31 14.27 -3.69
N PRO A 18 5.60 13.48 -4.52
CA PRO A 18 4.96 12.26 -4.04
C PRO A 18 6.04 11.46 -3.34
N LEU A 19 5.87 11.29 -2.03
CA LEU A 19 6.74 10.46 -1.22
C LEU A 19 6.85 9.13 -1.96
N PRO A 20 8.06 8.58 -2.14
CA PRO A 20 8.23 7.39 -2.96
C PRO A 20 7.24 6.33 -2.48
N ASP A 21 6.33 5.92 -3.38
CA ASP A 21 5.24 4.99 -3.14
C ASP A 21 5.80 3.73 -2.49
N ALA A 22 5.74 3.72 -1.16
CA ALA A 22 6.22 2.62 -0.36
C ALA A 22 5.17 1.52 -0.39
N CYS A 23 5.61 0.26 -0.38
CA CYS A 23 4.71 -0.86 -0.17
C CYS A 23 3.78 -0.54 1.02
N PRO A 24 2.44 -0.68 0.90
CA PRO A 24 1.52 -0.29 1.96
C PRO A 24 1.79 -1.08 3.23
N LEU A 25 2.47 -2.23 3.15
CA LEU A 25 2.88 -3.04 4.29
C LEU A 25 4.29 -2.75 4.80
N ARG A 26 4.92 -1.64 4.39
CA ARG A 26 6.21 -1.20 4.95
C ARG A 26 6.12 -1.02 6.46
N HIS A 27 4.98 -0.53 6.96
CA HIS A 27 4.72 -0.40 8.39
C HIS A 27 4.67 -1.75 9.13
N LEU A 28 4.52 -2.86 8.41
CA LEU A 28 4.53 -4.23 8.94
C LEU A 28 5.86 -4.96 8.72
N GLY A 29 6.85 -4.29 8.12
CA GLY A 29 8.19 -4.84 7.93
C GLY A 29 8.55 -5.16 6.48
N CYS A 30 7.65 -4.98 5.52
CA CYS A 30 8.00 -5.16 4.11
C CYS A 30 9.09 -4.16 3.67
N ARG A 31 10.26 -4.67 3.28
CA ARG A 31 11.41 -3.84 2.87
C ARG A 31 11.44 -3.53 1.37
N ALA A 32 10.45 -4.00 0.62
CA ALA A 32 10.37 -3.80 -0.82
C ALA A 32 10.35 -2.31 -1.18
N ARG A 33 11.22 -1.91 -2.12
CA ARG A 33 11.15 -0.62 -2.80
C ARG A 33 10.36 -0.76 -4.10
N LEU A 34 9.15 -1.28 -3.99
CA LEU A 34 8.25 -1.43 -5.14
C LEU A 34 7.29 -0.25 -5.18
N THR A 35 7.33 0.49 -6.27
CA THR A 35 6.42 1.61 -6.57
C THR A 35 4.97 1.14 -6.72
N ASP A 36 4.77 -0.10 -7.18
CA ASP A 36 3.44 -0.74 -7.25
C ASP A 36 3.57 -2.21 -6.81
N PRO A 37 3.33 -2.51 -5.51
CA PRO A 37 3.41 -3.87 -5.01
C PRO A 37 2.24 -4.68 -5.57
N THR A 38 2.53 -5.50 -6.59
CA THR A 38 1.52 -6.40 -7.14
C THR A 38 1.30 -7.56 -6.16
N TRP A 39 0.12 -7.56 -5.52
CA TRP A 39 -0.35 -8.67 -4.70
C TRP A 39 -1.06 -9.70 -5.56
N ARG A 40 -0.78 -10.98 -5.32
CA ARG A 40 -1.48 -12.10 -5.94
C ARG A 40 -1.90 -13.09 -4.87
N LEU A 41 -3.14 -13.59 -4.97
CA LEU A 41 -3.59 -14.71 -4.15
C LEU A 41 -2.76 -15.94 -4.52
N ALA A 42 -2.02 -16.48 -3.56
CA ALA A 42 -1.24 -17.71 -3.74
C ALA A 42 -2.14 -18.94 -3.55
N TYR A 43 -2.91 -18.96 -2.46
CA TYR A 43 -3.94 -19.96 -2.20
C TYR A 43 -4.88 -19.47 -1.09
N SER A 44 -6.09 -20.04 -1.02
CA SER A 44 -6.99 -19.89 0.12
C SER A 44 -7.27 -21.23 0.78
N ARG A 45 -7.65 -21.21 2.05
CA ARG A 45 -8.10 -22.38 2.82
C ARG A 45 -9.23 -22.01 3.75
N THR A 46 -10.27 -22.84 3.79
CA THR A 46 -11.29 -22.76 4.82
C THR A 46 -10.74 -23.32 6.14
N THR A 47 -10.88 -22.55 7.20
CA THR A 47 -10.52 -22.92 8.57
C THR A 47 -11.78 -22.91 9.45
N ALA A 48 -11.69 -23.43 10.68
CA ALA A 48 -12.80 -23.36 11.64
C ALA A 48 -13.21 -21.91 11.99
N GLU A 49 -12.32 -20.95 11.74
CA GLU A 49 -12.46 -19.53 12.08
C GLU A 49 -12.90 -18.68 10.87
N GLY A 50 -13.06 -19.30 9.69
CA GLY A 50 -13.42 -18.63 8.44
C GLY A 50 -12.48 -18.93 7.29
N GLU A 51 -12.60 -18.17 6.20
CA GLU A 51 -11.74 -18.28 5.03
C GLU A 51 -10.40 -17.57 5.29
N ALA A 52 -9.30 -18.28 5.09
CA ALA A 52 -7.95 -17.74 5.16
C ALA A 52 -7.35 -17.64 3.76
N GLU A 53 -6.91 -16.45 3.37
CA GLU A 53 -6.30 -16.16 2.09
C GLU A 53 -4.82 -15.83 2.29
N TYR A 54 -3.96 -16.46 1.51
CA TYR A 54 -2.52 -16.26 1.56
C TYR A 54 -2.11 -15.50 0.30
N CYS A 55 -1.80 -14.22 0.44
CA CYS A 55 -1.42 -13.37 -0.70
C CYS A 55 0.08 -13.13 -0.69
N ARG A 56 0.71 -13.22 -1.86
CA ARG A 56 2.14 -12.98 -2.05
C ARG A 56 2.35 -11.70 -2.83
N CYS A 57 3.25 -10.87 -2.34
CA CYS A 57 3.72 -9.69 -3.08
C CYS A 57 4.81 -10.10 -4.08
N SER A 58 4.97 -9.33 -5.15
CA SER A 58 6.08 -9.48 -6.10
C SER A 58 7.47 -9.37 -5.45
N CYS A 59 7.59 -8.72 -4.29
CA CYS A 59 8.82 -8.72 -3.50
C CYS A 59 9.11 -10.01 -2.73
N GLY A 60 8.14 -10.93 -2.70
CA GLY A 60 8.25 -12.21 -2.01
C GLY A 60 7.54 -12.25 -0.67
N SER A 61 7.28 -11.12 0.01
CA SER A 61 6.56 -11.09 1.28
C SER A 61 5.16 -11.72 1.16
N LEU A 62 4.67 -12.29 2.25
CA LEU A 62 3.41 -13.00 2.30
C LEU A 62 2.51 -12.42 3.40
N VAL A 63 1.25 -12.16 3.06
CA VAL A 63 0.20 -11.80 4.02
C VAL A 63 -0.81 -12.91 4.14
N VAL A 64 -1.40 -13.00 5.33
CA VAL A 64 -2.54 -13.85 5.62
C VAL A 64 -3.72 -12.95 5.93
N LEU A 65 -4.75 -13.01 5.10
CA LEU A 65 -6.05 -12.40 5.37
C LEU A 65 -6.98 -13.48 5.94
N ARG A 66 -7.87 -13.12 6.86
CA ARG A 66 -8.98 -13.96 7.29
C ARG A 66 -10.27 -13.19 7.10
N ASN A 67 -11.17 -13.71 6.28
CA ASN A 67 -12.41 -13.04 5.89
C ASN A 67 -12.16 -11.59 5.39
N GLY A 68 -11.03 -11.34 4.73
CA GLY A 68 -10.58 -10.01 4.28
C GLY A 68 -9.74 -9.21 5.28
N ASP A 69 -9.64 -9.62 6.55
CA ASP A 69 -8.87 -8.90 7.58
C ASP A 69 -7.42 -9.39 7.69
N LEU A 70 -6.47 -8.47 7.75
CA LEU A 70 -5.05 -8.81 7.87
C LEU A 70 -4.73 -9.41 9.24
N CYS A 71 -4.39 -10.71 9.25
CA CYS A 71 -4.12 -11.49 10.46
C CYS A 71 -2.64 -11.84 10.64
N GLY A 72 -1.84 -11.74 9.59
CA GLY A 72 -0.42 -12.05 9.66
C GLY A 72 0.37 -11.50 8.49
N PHE A 73 1.63 -11.19 8.77
CA PHE A 73 2.62 -10.78 7.77
C PHE A 73 3.89 -11.60 8.00
N ILE A 74 4.35 -12.25 6.94
CA ILE A 74 5.62 -12.97 6.89
C ILE A 74 6.48 -12.21 5.90
N ASP A 75 7.51 -11.54 6.42
CA ASP A 75 8.52 -10.97 5.55
C ASP A 75 9.34 -12.12 4.97
N SER A 76 9.34 -12.21 3.65
CA SER A 76 10.36 -12.97 2.95
C SER A 76 11.51 -12.00 2.77
N GLU A 77 12.71 -12.37 3.21
CA GLU A 77 13.94 -11.61 2.97
C GLU A 77 13.93 -11.14 1.51
N CYS A 78 13.60 -9.87 1.28
CA CYS A 78 13.61 -9.30 -0.06
C CYS A 78 15.06 -9.36 -0.51
N GLY A 79 15.37 -10.34 -1.37
CA GLY A 79 16.72 -10.59 -1.87
C GLY A 79 17.31 -9.27 -2.35
N SER A 80 18.40 -8.88 -1.70
CA SER A 80 19.18 -7.68 -1.99
C SER A 80 19.80 -7.73 -3.38
#